data_AF-T0ZWN7-F1
#
_entry.id   AF-T0ZWN7-F1
#
_cell.length_a   1.000
_cell.length_b   1.000
_cell.length_c   1.000
_cell.angle_alpha   90.00
_cell.angle_beta   90.00
_cell.angle_gamma   90.00
#
_symmetry.space_group_name_H-M   'P 1'
#
loop_
_entity.id
_entity.type
_entity.pdbx_description
1 polymer ?
#
loop_
_entity_poly.entity_id
_entity_poly.type
_entity_poly.pdbx_seq_one_letter_code
_entity_poly.pdbx_strand_id
1 'polypeptide(L)' 'LSPEQRELVIERTLALDVEEPSLEQLKWVVLLALSVQPGQSDAFARFEALMAGERKVARH' A
#
# COMPACT_ATOMS: atom_id res chain seq x y z
N LEU A 1 0.99 -4.84 9.82
CA LEU A 1 1.10 -5.85 8.75
C LEU A 1 1.48 -7.16 9.39
N SER A 2 0.72 -8.23 9.15
CA SER A 2 1.14 -9.59 9.48
C SER A 2 2.39 -9.97 8.67
N PRO A 3 3.13 -11.03 9.05
CA PRO A 3 4.26 -11.52 8.26
C PRO A 3 3.89 -11.78 6.80
N GLU A 4 2.75 -12.43 6.54
CA GLU A 4 2.27 -12.76 5.19
C GLU A 4 1.97 -11.52 4.36
N GLN A 5 1.46 -10.46 4.99
CA GLN A 5 1.24 -9.17 4.34
C GLN A 5 2.54 -8.49 3.96
N ARG A 6 3.57 -8.59 4.81
CA ARG A 6 4.89 -8.01 4.52
C ARG A 6 5.53 -8.71 3.33
N GLU A 7 5.47 -10.04 3.30
CA GLU A 7 5.99 -10.82 2.16
C GLU A 7 5.28 -10.45 0.86
N LEU A 8 3.94 -10.39 0.85
CA LEU A 8 3.20 -9.98 -0.35
C LEU A 8 3.57 -8.56 -0.83
N VAL A 9 3.74 -7.61 0.09
CA VAL A 9 4.17 -6.25 -0.26
C VAL A 9 5.58 -6.25 -0.85
N ILE A 10 6.50 -7.04 -0.28
CA ILE A 10 7.86 -7.18 -0.79
C ILE A 10 7.84 -7.81 -2.18
N GLU A 11 7.14 -8.93 -2.39
CA GLU A 11 7.00 -9.59 -3.68
C GLU A 11 6.49 -8.63 -4.77
N ARG A 12 5.44 -7.86 -4.46
CA ARG A 12 4.87 -6.92 -5.42
C ARG A 12 5.77 -5.73 -5.68
N THR A 13 6.52 -5.28 -4.68
CA THR A 13 7.51 -4.21 -4.84
C THR A 13 8.68 -4.67 -5.70
N LEU A 14 9.21 -5.88 -5.47
CA LEU A 14 10.26 -6.47 -6.30
C LEU A 14 9.79 -6.67 -7.75
N ALA A 15 8.51 -7.02 -7.95
CA ALA A 15 7.92 -7.16 -9.27
C ALA A 15 7.74 -5.83 -10.04
N LEU A 16 7.88 -4.67 -9.39
CA LEU A 16 7.87 -3.37 -10.08
C LEU A 16 9.16 -3.12 -10.88
N ASP A 17 10.21 -3.92 -10.65
CA ASP A 17 11.51 -3.80 -11.32
C ASP A 17 12.11 -2.38 -11.27
N VAL A 18 11.93 -1.73 -10.12
CA VAL A 18 12.50 -0.42 -9.81
C VAL A 18 13.63 -0.56 -8.81
N GLU A 19 14.74 0.14 -9.07
CA GLU A 19 15.95 0.08 -8.23
C GLU A 19 15.69 0.63 -6.82
N GLU A 20 14.92 1.73 -6.72
CA GLU A 20 14.46 2.29 -5.45
C GLU A 20 12.99 2.75 -5.57
N PRO A 21 12.03 2.07 -4.94
CA PRO A 21 10.63 2.46 -4.99
C PRO A 21 10.39 3.71 -4.13
N SER A 22 9.72 4.71 -4.71
CA SER A 22 9.28 5.88 -3.96
C SER A 22 8.24 5.52 -2.91
N LEU A 23 8.11 6.37 -1.88
CA LEU A 23 7.10 6.19 -0.83
C LEU A 23 5.68 6.13 -1.42
N GLU A 24 5.39 6.89 -2.47
CA GLU A 24 4.09 6.86 -3.14
C GLU A 24 3.83 5.50 -3.83
N GLN A 25 4.83 4.94 -4.51
CA GLN A 25 4.73 3.60 -5.10
C GLN A 25 4.51 2.53 -4.03
N LEU A 26 5.26 2.56 -2.93
CA LEU A 26 5.10 1.62 -1.82
C LEU A 26 3.69 1.70 -1.21
N LYS A 27 3.16 2.91 -1.06
CA LYS A 27 1.78 3.11 -0.59
C LYS A 27 0.77 2.44 -1.51
N TRP A 28 0.90 2.61 -2.82
CA TRP A 28 0.02 1.93 -3.77
C TRP A 28 0.17 0.41 -3.73
N VAL A 29 1.39 -0.11 -3.58
CA VAL A 29 1.63 -1.56 -3.45
C VAL A 29 0.95 -2.12 -2.19
N VAL A 30 1.04 -1.41 -1.06
CA VAL A 30 0.34 -1.81 0.17
C VAL A 30 -1.17 -1.84 -0.03
N LEU A 31 -1.73 -0.85 -0.74
CA LEU A 31 -3.16 -0.79 -1.04
C LEU A 31 -3.60 -1.96 -1.95
N LEU A 32 -2.80 -2.29 -2.97
CA LEU A 32 -3.03 -3.45 -3.84
C LEU A 32 -2.89 -4.77 -3.07
N ALA A 33 -1.94 -4.89 -2.15
CA ALA A 33 -1.76 -6.09 -1.34
C ALA A 33 -2.93 -6.32 -0.37
N LEU A 34 -3.46 -5.24 0.22
CA LEU A 34 -4.63 -5.31 1.11
C LEU A 34 -5.93 -5.61 0.35
N SER A 35 -6.08 -5.16 -0.90
CA SER A 35 -7.31 -5.40 -1.68
C SER A 35 -7.49 -6.85 -2.12
N VAL A 36 -6.39 -7.58 -2.32
CA VAL A 36 -6.41 -8.97 -2.79
C VAL A 36 -6.46 -10.00 -1.66
N GLN A 37 -6.28 -9.59 -0.41
CA GLN A 37 -6.34 -10.48 0.75
C GLN A 37 -7.75 -10.49 1.38
N PRO A 38 -8.36 -11.66 1.58
CA PRO A 38 -9.65 -11.75 2.27
C PRO A 38 -9.50 -11.33 3.75
N GLY A 39 -10.53 -10.67 4.28
CA GLY A 39 -10.57 -10.25 5.70
C GLY A 39 -9.81 -8.96 6.04
N GLN A 40 -9.29 -8.23 5.04
CA GLN A 40 -8.54 -7.00 5.24
C GLN A 40 -9.31 -5.71 4.93
N SER A 41 -10.63 -5.77 4.83
CA SER A 41 -11.49 -4.62 4.48
C SER A 41 -11.28 -3.41 5.39
N ASP A 42 -11.14 -3.63 6.70
CA ASP A 42 -10.95 -2.54 7.67
C ASP A 42 -9.56 -1.90 7.55
N ALA A 43 -8.53 -2.73 7.35
CA ALA A 43 -7.17 -2.25 7.14
C ALA A 43 -7.06 -1.48 5.82
N PHE A 44 -7.72 -1.98 4.77
CA PHE A 44 -7.82 -1.34 3.47
C PHE A 44 -8.50 0.03 3.56
N ALA A 45 -9.68 0.12 4.19
CA ALA A 45 -10.40 1.39 4.34
C ALA A 45 -9.63 2.44 5.17
N ARG A 46 -8.94 2.02 6.24
CA ARG A 46 -8.09 2.93 7.03
C ARG A 46 -6.91 3.45 6.21
N PHE A 47 -6.28 2.58 5.43
CA PHE A 47 -5.14 2.95 4.60
C PHE A 47 -5.56 3.87 3.44
N GLU A 48 -6.71 3.61 2.82
CA GLU A 48 -7.31 4.48 1.81
C GLU A 48 -7.63 5.88 2.38
N ALA A 49 -8.19 5.95 3.58
CA ALA A 49 -8.48 7.22 4.26
C ALA A 49 -7.21 8.03 4.55
N LEU A 50 -6.13 7.37 4.98
CA LEU A 50 -4.82 8.02 5.18
C LEU A 50 -4.31 8.64 3.87
N MET A 51 -4.31 7.86 2.78
CA MET A 51 -3.89 8.29 1.44
C MET A 51 -4.73 9.45 0.91
N ALA A 52 -6.04 9.43 1.17
CA ALA A 52 -6.95 10.52 0.81
C ALA A 52 -6.66 11.80 1.61
N GLY A 53 -6.32 11.69 2.89
CA GLY A 53 -5.93 12.81 3.75
C GLY A 53 -4.63 13.48 3.29
N GLU A 54 -3.60 12.70 2.99
CA GLU A 54 -2.31 13.20 2.50
C GLU A 54 -2.45 13.92 1.16
N ARG A 55 -3.25 13.39 0.22
CA ARG A 55 -3.51 14.04 -1.06
C ARG A 55 -4.24 15.38 -0.93
N LYS A 56 -5.05 15.56 0.12
CA LYS A 56 -5.69 16.86 0.41
C LYS A 56 -4.67 17.87 0.94
N VAL A 57 -3.74 17.44 1.79
CA VAL A 57 -2.65 18.29 2.30
C VAL A 57 -1.70 18.72 1.19
N ALA A 58 -1.33 17.83 0.28
CA ALA A 58 -0.44 18.14 -0.85
C ALA A 58 -1.06 19.10 -1.90
N ARG A 59 -2.37 19.39 -1.82
CA ARG A 59 -3.12 20.26 -2.75
C ARG A 59 -3.46 21.63 -2.13
N HIS A 60 -2.95 21.97 -0.96
CA HIS A 60 -3.09 23.29 -0.33
C HIS A 60 -1.71 23.93 -0.17
#